data_AF-A0A3C1UGQ2-F1
#
_entry.id   AF-A0A3C1UGQ2-F1
#
_cell.length_a   1.000
_cell.length_b   1.000
_cell.length_c   1.000
_cell.angle_alpha   90.00
_cell.angle_beta   90.00
_cell.angle_gamma   90.00
#
_symmetry.space_group_name_H-M   'P 1'
#
loop_
_entity.id
_entity.type
_entity.pdbx_description
1 polymer ?
#
loop_
_entity_poly.entity_id
_entity_poly.type
_entity_poly.pdbx_seq_one_letter_code
_entity_poly.pdbx_strand_id
1 'polypeptide(L)'
;MTDFWPTRSPEFFKRHPQLVGRGISGQTSHQMLVRFREDVVNLHPKAVVINCGTNDIAENHKIPYSEANTMGNIKSMVEIAKANGITVYLASVLPSKCMYWAPEKTNIADKVARLNARIKAYAQ
;
A
#
# COMPACT_ATOMS: atom_id res chain seq x y z
N MET A 1 3.99 3.12 -8.13
CA MET A 1 3.25 1.85 -8.11
C MET A 1 4.26 0.73 -7.98
N THR A 2 4.09 -0.15 -7.00
CA THR A 2 5.11 -1.13 -6.59
C THR A 2 5.32 -2.25 -7.61
N ASP A 3 4.31 -2.56 -8.42
CA ASP A 3 4.33 -3.54 -9.52
C ASP A 3 5.46 -3.25 -10.54
N PHE A 4 5.72 -1.97 -10.81
CA PHE A 4 6.77 -1.54 -11.74
C PHE A 4 8.15 -1.36 -11.10
N TRP A 5 8.33 -1.54 -9.79
CA TRP A 5 9.64 -1.33 -9.17
C TRP A 5 10.70 -2.32 -9.67
N PRO A 6 10.43 -3.63 -9.77
CA PRO A 6 11.41 -4.58 -10.31
C PRO A 6 11.83 -4.25 -11.75
N THR A 7 10.90 -3.79 -12.58
CA THR A 7 11.18 -3.47 -13.99
C THR A 7 11.83 -2.11 -14.18
N ARG A 8 11.52 -1.12 -13.32
CA ARG A 8 12.13 0.23 -13.36
C ARG A 8 13.48 0.32 -12.65
N SER A 9 13.82 -0.64 -11.79
CA SER A 9 15.10 -0.69 -11.09
C SER A 9 15.68 -2.12 -11.08
N PRO A 10 15.89 -2.72 -12.26
CA PRO A 10 16.25 -4.13 -12.37
C PRO A 10 17.56 -4.46 -11.63
N GLU A 11 18.55 -3.59 -11.68
CA GLU A 11 19.83 -3.80 -10.99
C GLU A 11 19.74 -3.78 -9.46
N PHE A 12 18.73 -3.11 -8.89
CA PHE A 12 18.47 -3.18 -7.45
C PHE A 12 17.89 -4.55 -7.07
N PHE A 13 16.86 -5.01 -7.80
CA PHE A 13 16.21 -6.28 -7.50
C PHE A 13 17.08 -7.50 -7.86
N LYS A 14 17.95 -7.40 -8.88
CA LYS A 14 18.98 -8.42 -9.17
C LYS A 14 20.00 -8.56 -8.02
N ARG A 15 20.42 -7.45 -7.42
CA ARG A 15 21.34 -7.45 -6.26
C ARG A 15 20.66 -7.88 -4.97
N HIS A 16 19.34 -7.82 -4.92
CA HIS A 16 18.54 -8.21 -3.75
C HIS A 16 17.43 -9.21 -4.15
N PRO A 17 17.80 -10.43 -4.59
CA PRO A 17 16.85 -11.42 -5.09
C PRO A 17 15.82 -11.88 -4.04
N GLN A 18 16.10 -11.64 -2.75
CA GLN A 18 15.17 -11.88 -1.65
C GLN A 18 14.01 -10.88 -1.59
N LEU A 19 14.10 -9.74 -2.30
CA LEU A 19 13.03 -8.75 -2.36
C LEU A 19 12.06 -9.14 -3.46
N VAL A 20 10.83 -9.45 -3.05
CA VAL A 20 9.81 -9.95 -3.96
C VAL A 20 8.69 -8.92 -4.09
N GLY A 21 8.47 -8.44 -5.32
CA GLY A 21 7.35 -7.57 -5.65
C GLY A 21 6.04 -8.34 -5.67
N ARG A 22 5.02 -7.81 -4.99
CA ARG A 22 3.65 -8.32 -5.03
C ARG A 22 2.64 -7.26 -5.47
N GLY A 23 3.07 -6.08 -5.92
CA GLY A 23 2.15 -5.02 -6.34
C GLY A 23 1.26 -5.48 -7.50
N ILE A 24 -0.01 -5.07 -7.50
CA ILE A 24 -0.90 -5.22 -8.65
C ILE A 24 -1.45 -3.85 -9.00
N SER A 25 -1.24 -3.45 -10.24
CA SER A 25 -1.65 -2.15 -10.75
C SER A 25 -3.15 -1.88 -10.56
N GLY A 26 -3.49 -0.71 -10.02
CA GLY A 26 -4.88 -0.26 -9.82
C GLY A 26 -5.58 -0.73 -8.53
N GLN A 27 -5.04 -1.69 -7.78
CA GLN A 27 -5.67 -2.19 -6.56
C GLN A 27 -5.65 -1.19 -5.40
N THR A 28 -6.73 -1.21 -4.60
CA THR A 28 -6.93 -0.47 -3.35
C THR A 28 -6.55 -1.30 -2.12
N SER A 29 -6.58 -0.68 -0.94
CA SER A 29 -6.35 -1.38 0.35
C SER A 29 -7.26 -2.59 0.56
N HIS A 30 -8.50 -2.57 0.06
CA HIS A 30 -9.45 -3.67 0.18
C HIS A 30 -8.93 -4.94 -0.50
N GLN A 31 -8.47 -4.81 -1.75
CA GLN A 31 -7.95 -5.95 -2.50
C GLN A 31 -6.60 -6.40 -1.96
N MET A 32 -5.76 -5.47 -1.49
CA MET A 32 -4.52 -5.81 -0.80
C MET A 32 -4.76 -6.64 0.45
N LEU A 33 -5.78 -6.29 1.26
CA LEU A 33 -6.14 -7.05 2.46
C LEU A 33 -6.62 -8.46 2.12
N VAL A 34 -7.53 -8.60 1.14
CA VAL A 34 -8.09 -9.91 0.73
C VAL A 34 -7.00 -10.90 0.35
N ARG A 35 -5.98 -10.45 -0.37
CA ARG A 35 -4.89 -11.32 -0.84
C ARG A 35 -3.69 -11.38 0.11
N PHE A 36 -3.72 -10.66 1.24
CA PHE A 36 -2.55 -10.53 2.13
C PHE A 36 -2.05 -11.87 2.66
N ARG A 37 -2.96 -12.83 2.91
CA ARG A 37 -2.58 -14.18 3.34
C ARG A 37 -1.78 -14.92 2.26
N GLU A 38 -2.30 -14.97 1.03
CA GLU A 38 -1.65 -15.67 -0.07
C GLU A 38 -0.35 -14.99 -0.51
N ASP A 39 -0.38 -13.67 -0.64
CA ASP A 39 0.72 -12.92 -1.23
C ASP A 39 1.80 -12.49 -0.23
N VAL A 40 1.55 -12.65 1.08
CA VAL A 40 2.52 -12.30 2.13
C VAL A 40 2.69 -13.44 3.12
N VAL A 41 1.63 -13.83 3.83
CA VAL A 41 1.75 -14.77 4.96
C VAL A 41 2.28 -16.14 4.51
N ASN A 42 1.69 -16.72 3.47
CA ASN A 42 2.05 -18.06 2.98
C ASN A 42 3.48 -18.14 2.40
N LEU A 43 4.10 -16.99 2.13
CA LEU A 43 5.48 -16.90 1.66
C LEU A 43 6.50 -16.87 2.81
N HIS A 44 6.04 -16.81 4.06
CA HIS A 44 6.87 -16.78 5.27
C HIS A 44 8.03 -15.76 5.22
N PRO A 45 7.80 -14.49 4.81
CA PRO A 45 8.87 -13.52 4.69
C PRO A 45 9.34 -13.04 6.07
N LYS A 46 10.61 -12.62 6.16
CA LYS A 46 11.14 -11.97 7.37
C LYS A 46 10.47 -10.61 7.63
N ALA A 47 10.10 -9.89 6.56
CA ALA A 47 9.48 -8.59 6.66
C ALA A 47 8.58 -8.29 5.45
N VAL A 48 7.64 -7.36 5.63
CA VAL A 48 6.77 -6.83 4.58
C VAL A 48 6.82 -5.30 4.57
N VAL A 49 6.89 -4.71 3.37
CA VAL A 49 6.71 -3.27 3.16
C VAL A 49 5.31 -3.04 2.62
N ILE A 50 4.49 -2.25 3.33
CA ILE A 50 3.13 -1.92 2.90
C ILE A 50 3.12 -0.47 2.41
N ASN A 51 2.92 -0.31 1.09
CA ASN A 51 2.66 0.98 0.46
C ASN A 51 1.25 0.97 -0.15
N CYS A 52 0.31 1.65 0.50
CA CYS A 52 -1.12 1.52 0.22
C CYS A 52 -1.82 2.88 0.38
N GLY A 53 -2.84 3.16 -0.44
CA GLY A 53 -3.71 4.33 -0.28
C GLY A 53 -3.89 5.21 -1.52
N THR A 54 -2.98 5.16 -2.51
CA THR A 54 -3.10 5.98 -3.74
C THR A 54 -4.41 5.71 -4.48
N ASN A 55 -4.75 4.42 -4.68
CA ASN A 55 -5.93 4.03 -5.45
C ASN A 55 -7.22 4.13 -4.63
N ASP A 56 -7.13 4.05 -3.30
CA ASP A 56 -8.23 4.37 -2.39
C ASP A 56 -8.64 5.83 -2.53
N ILE A 57 -7.67 6.76 -2.48
CA ILE A 57 -7.90 8.21 -2.65
C ILE A 57 -8.45 8.53 -4.04
N ALA A 58 -8.02 7.78 -5.07
CA ALA A 58 -8.52 7.89 -6.43
C ALA A 58 -9.93 7.28 -6.60
N GLU A 59 -10.47 6.60 -5.59
CA GLU A 59 -11.76 5.90 -5.62
C GLU A 59 -11.85 4.88 -6.77
N ASN A 60 -10.74 4.18 -7.02
CA ASN A 60 -10.71 3.13 -8.02
C ASN A 60 -11.82 2.08 -7.77
N HIS A 61 -12.34 1.51 -8.85
CA HIS A 61 -13.46 0.57 -8.83
C HIS A 61 -14.77 1.16 -8.29
N LYS A 62 -14.92 2.49 -8.32
CA LYS A 62 -16.12 3.22 -7.86
C LYS A 62 -16.40 3.00 -6.37
N ILE A 63 -15.37 2.71 -5.58
CA ILE A 63 -15.47 2.59 -4.12
C ILE A 63 -15.16 3.98 -3.52
N PRO A 64 -16.11 4.63 -2.82
CA PRO A 64 -15.87 5.93 -2.21
C PRO A 64 -14.72 5.91 -1.21
N TYR A 65 -13.91 6.97 -1.21
CA TYR A 65 -12.78 7.07 -0.30
C TYR A 65 -13.27 7.28 1.13
N SER A 66 -12.91 6.35 2.01
CA SER A 66 -13.00 6.51 3.45
C SER A 66 -11.61 6.32 4.04
N GLU A 67 -11.03 7.41 4.54
CA GLU A 67 -9.72 7.36 5.21
C GLU A 67 -9.74 6.40 6.41
N ALA A 68 -10.87 6.31 7.12
CA ALA A 68 -11.05 5.36 8.21
C ALA A 68 -11.00 3.91 7.73
N ASN A 69 -11.64 3.59 6.60
CA ASN A 69 -11.60 2.23 6.02
C ASN A 69 -10.21 1.89 5.51
N THR A 70 -9.54 2.81 4.79
CA THR A 70 -8.16 2.61 4.33
C THR A 70 -7.21 2.37 5.49
N MET A 71 -7.31 3.17 6.56
CA MET A 71 -6.52 2.95 7.78
C MET A 71 -6.89 1.64 8.49
N GLY A 72 -8.17 1.27 8.52
CA GLY A 72 -8.63 -0.01 9.04
C GLY A 72 -7.97 -1.17 8.31
N ASN A 73 -7.99 -1.18 6.98
CA ASN A 73 -7.34 -2.20 6.16
C ASN A 73 -5.82 -2.26 6.39
N ILE A 74 -5.16 -1.10 6.52
CA ILE A 74 -3.72 -1.03 6.85
C ILE A 74 -3.45 -1.68 8.21
N LYS A 75 -4.23 -1.33 9.24
CA LYS A 75 -4.10 -1.91 10.58
C LYS A 75 -4.34 -3.42 10.57
N SER A 76 -5.38 -3.89 9.88
CA SER A 76 -5.65 -5.33 9.75
C SER A 76 -4.50 -6.07 9.07
N MET A 77 -3.91 -5.53 8.01
CA MET A 77 -2.72 -6.14 7.39
C MET A 77 -1.53 -6.17 8.36
N VAL A 78 -1.33 -5.11 9.15
CA VAL A 78 -0.26 -5.06 10.18
C VAL A 78 -0.50 -6.10 11.27
N GLU A 79 -1.73 -6.23 11.76
CA GLU A 79 -2.12 -7.21 12.78
C GLU A 79 -1.92 -8.64 12.27
N ILE A 80 -2.35 -8.93 11.04
CA ILE A 80 -2.12 -10.23 10.39
C ILE A 80 -0.62 -10.52 10.27
N ALA A 81 0.19 -9.57 9.82
CA ALA A 81 1.64 -9.75 9.70
C ALA A 81 2.30 -10.02 11.06
N LYS A 82 1.99 -9.21 12.08
CA LYS A 82 2.52 -9.37 13.44
C LYS A 82 2.12 -10.73 14.05
N ALA A 83 0.88 -11.16 13.86
CA ALA A 83 0.40 -12.45 14.34
C ALA A 83 1.14 -13.65 13.70
N ASN A 84 1.76 -13.46 12.54
CA ASN A 84 2.57 -14.47 11.84
C ASN A 84 4.09 -14.22 12.00
N GLY A 85 4.51 -13.37 12.93
CA GLY A 85 5.94 -13.11 13.20
C GLY A 85 6.66 -12.31 12.10
N ILE A 86 5.91 -11.62 11.23
CA ILE A 86 6.47 -10.85 10.10
C ILE A 86 6.71 -9.40 10.55
N THR A 87 7.93 -8.90 10.34
CA THR A 87 8.25 -7.49 10.62
C THR A 87 7.55 -6.58 9.62
N VAL A 88 6.92 -5.49 10.07
CA VAL A 88 6.15 -4.59 9.19
C VAL A 88 6.85 -3.25 9.04
N TYR A 89 7.02 -2.82 7.79
CA TYR A 89 7.42 -1.47 7.43
C TYR A 89 6.26 -0.77 6.71
N LEU A 90 5.76 0.32 7.30
CA LEU A 90 4.73 1.15 6.68
C LEU A 90 5.38 2.28 5.87
N ALA A 91 5.02 2.39 4.59
CA ALA A 91 5.51 3.43 3.70
C ALA A 91 4.43 4.48 3.44
N SER A 92 4.83 5.76 3.39
CA SER A 92 3.93 6.86 3.04
C SER A 92 3.37 6.71 1.62
N VAL A 93 2.12 7.10 1.44
CA VAL A 93 1.54 7.37 0.12
C VAL A 93 2.36 8.45 -0.57
N LEU A 94 2.70 8.22 -1.84
CA LEU A 94 3.52 9.16 -2.60
C LEU A 94 2.76 10.49 -2.80
N PRO A 95 3.46 11.64 -2.74
CA PRO A 95 2.84 12.94 -3.02
C PRO A 95 2.23 12.95 -4.43
N SER A 96 0.98 13.42 -4.52
CA SER A 96 0.34 13.72 -5.80
C SER A 96 -0.62 14.89 -5.66
N LYS A 97 -0.71 15.72 -6.70
CA LYS A 97 -1.67 16.83 -6.79
C LYS A 97 -2.95 16.44 -7.55
N CYS A 98 -2.85 15.45 -8.44
CA CYS A 98 -3.95 14.97 -9.26
C CYS A 98 -3.79 13.47 -9.55
N MET A 99 -4.87 12.83 -9.96
CA MET A 99 -4.84 11.45 -10.47
C MET A 99 -5.34 11.51 -11.91
N TYR A 100 -4.45 11.41 -12.90
CA TYR A 100 -4.80 11.66 -14.32
C TYR A 100 -5.91 10.75 -14.85
N TRP A 101 -6.07 9.56 -14.27
CA TRP A 101 -7.10 8.57 -14.62
C TRP A 101 -8.42 8.78 -13.85
N ALA A 102 -8.43 9.69 -12.86
CA ALA A 102 -9.59 10.08 -12.08
C ALA A 102 -9.61 11.62 -11.93
N PRO A 103 -9.70 12.35 -13.06
CA PRO A 103 -9.54 13.81 -13.10
C PRO A 103 -10.61 14.57 -12.29
N GLU A 104 -11.76 13.93 -12.05
CA GLU A 104 -12.84 14.48 -11.24
C GLU A 104 -12.54 14.50 -9.74
N LYS A 105 -11.49 13.80 -9.28
CA LYS A 105 -11.14 13.74 -7.85
C LYS A 105 -10.34 14.95 -7.44
N THR A 106 -10.87 15.68 -6.46
CA THR A 106 -10.26 16.89 -5.89
C THR A 106 -9.64 16.62 -4.51
N ASN A 107 -8.89 17.62 -4.01
CA ASN A 107 -8.24 17.62 -2.69
C ASN A 107 -7.29 16.43 -2.47
N ILE A 108 -6.65 15.96 -3.55
CA ILE A 108 -5.76 14.79 -3.54
C ILE A 108 -4.58 15.01 -2.60
N ALA A 109 -3.90 16.15 -2.70
CA ALA A 109 -2.75 16.46 -1.86
C ALA A 109 -3.10 16.44 -0.37
N ASP A 110 -4.25 17.02 0.00
CA ASP A 110 -4.72 17.04 1.39
C ASP A 110 -5.09 15.65 1.90
N LYS A 111 -5.79 14.84 1.08
CA LYS A 111 -6.11 13.45 1.41
C LYS A 111 -4.83 12.62 1.62
N VAL A 112 -3.83 12.79 0.75
CA VAL A 112 -2.52 12.12 0.88
C VAL A 112 -1.81 12.57 2.17
N ALA A 113 -1.78 13.87 2.45
CA ALA A 113 -1.13 14.42 3.64
C ALA A 113 -1.79 13.91 4.94
N ARG A 114 -3.13 13.92 5.01
CA ARG A 114 -3.87 13.42 6.18
C ARG A 114 -3.68 11.91 6.39
N LEU A 115 -3.79 11.11 5.33
CA LEU A 115 -3.56 9.67 5.42
C LEU A 115 -2.12 9.37 5.87
N ASN A 116 -1.12 10.06 5.31
CA ASN A 116 0.28 9.91 5.72
C ASN A 116 0.51 10.29 7.18
N ALA A 117 -0.13 11.35 7.68
CA ALA A 117 -0.05 11.72 9.09
C ALA A 117 -0.58 10.60 10.00
N ARG A 118 -1.69 9.95 9.63
CA ARG A 118 -2.26 8.82 10.38
C ARG A 118 -1.41 7.56 10.29
N ILE A 119 -0.83 7.26 9.13
CA ILE A 119 0.11 6.14 8.96
C ILE A 119 1.32 6.37 9.87
N LYS A 120 1.90 7.57 9.86
CA LYS A 120 3.04 7.93 10.71
C LYS A 120 2.70 7.78 12.20
N ALA A 121 1.57 8.34 12.63
CA ALA A 121 1.14 8.26 14.02
C ALA A 121 0.89 6.82 14.49
N TYR A 122 0.43 5.93 13.59
CA TYR A 122 0.23 4.51 13.92
C TYR A 122 1.54 3.70 13.93
N ALA A 123 2.59 4.18 13.25
CA ALA A 123 3.89 3.50 13.17
C ALA A 123 4.84 3.84 14.33
N GLN A 124 4.48 4.80 15.18
CA GLN A 124 5.20 5.19 16.40
C GLN A 124 4.77 4.32 17.58
#